data_AF-A0A950KQQ8-F1
#
_entry.id   AF-A0A950KQQ8-F1
#
_cell.length_a   1.000
_cell.length_b   1.000
_cell.length_c   1.000
_cell.angle_alpha   90.00
_cell.angle_beta   90.00
_cell.angle_gamma   90.00
#
_symmetry.space_group_name_H-M   'P 1'
#
loop_
_entity.id
_entity.type
_entity.pdbx_description
1 polymer ?
#
loop_
_entity_poly.entity_id
_entity_poly.type
_entity_poly.pdbx_seq_one_letter_code
_entity_poly.pdbx_strand_id
1 'polypeptide(L)' 'RAHHIQGKSLVLLDDVFTTGATLRACTRALLAAGAAGVSVLTLAKRV' A
#
# COMPACT_ATOMS: atom_id res chain seq x y z
N ARG A 1 16.21 -5.49 4.37
CA ARG A 1 14.84 -4.93 4.37
C ARG A 1 14.23 -4.93 2.96
N ALA A 2 14.89 -4.42 1.91
CA ALA A 2 14.39 -4.49 0.52
C ALA A 2 14.08 -5.92 0.02
N HIS A 3 14.84 -6.93 0.47
CA HIS A 3 14.58 -8.34 0.17
C HIS A 3 13.19 -8.85 0.60
N HIS A 4 12.52 -8.18 1.55
CA HIS A 4 11.15 -8.55 1.94
C HIS A 4 10.07 -7.96 1.02
N ILE A 5 10.44 -7.02 0.14
CA ILE A 5 9.50 -6.29 -0.72
C ILE A 5 9.66 -6.74 -2.18
N GLN A 6 10.91 -6.88 -2.64
CA GLN A 6 11.20 -7.07 -4.06
C GLN A 6 10.56 -8.34 -4.64
N GLY A 7 9.83 -8.19 -5.74
CA GLY A 7 9.11 -9.27 -6.43
C GLY A 7 7.84 -9.76 -5.72
N LYS A 8 7.45 -9.17 -4.59
CA LYS A 8 6.28 -9.63 -3.81
C LYS A 8 5.02 -8.83 -4.13
N SER A 9 3.87 -9.50 -4.08
CA SER A 9 2.56 -8.87 -4.02
C SER A 9 2.22 -8.56 -2.57
N LEU A 10 1.96 -7.29 -2.27
CA LEU A 10 1.76 -6.79 -0.90
C LEU A 10 0.33 -6.27 -0.71
N VAL A 11 -0.19 -6.41 0.51
CA VAL A 11 -1.45 -5.79 0.95
C VAL A 11 -1.12 -4.71 1.97
N LEU A 12 -1.54 -3.47 1.71
CA LEU A 12 -1.55 -2.40 2.70
C LEU A 12 -2.87 -2.48 3.47
N LEU A 13 -2.76 -2.64 4.79
CA LEU A 13 -3.89 -2.60 5.71
C LEU A 13 -3.93 -1.24 6.40
N ASP A 14 -5.10 -0.61 6.44
CA ASP A 14 -5.32 0.62 7.19
C ASP A 14 -6.74 0.61 7.79
N ASP A 15 -7.03 1.48 8.75
CA ASP A 15 -8.36 1.54 9.37
C ASP A 15 -9.37 2.29 8.48
N VAL A 16 -9.03 3.49 8.01
CA VAL A 16 -9.95 4.41 7.33
C VAL A 16 -9.34 4.99 6.06
N PHE A 17 -10.01 4.75 4.93
CA PHE A 17 -9.73 5.46 3.69
C PHE A 17 -10.39 6.85 3.67
N THR A 18 -9.61 7.92 3.59
CA THR A 18 -10.13 9.29 3.41
C THR A 18 -9.90 9.79 1.98
N THR A 19 -9.02 10.77 1.77
CA THR A 19 -8.65 11.22 0.42
C THR A 19 -7.81 10.17 -0.31
N GLY A 20 -7.17 9.26 0.44
CA GLY A 20 -6.23 8.27 -0.07
C GLY A 20 -4.80 8.78 -0.23
N ALA A 21 -4.48 9.99 0.25
CA ALA A 21 -3.13 10.56 0.12
C ALA A 21 -2.05 9.66 0.75
N THR A 22 -2.28 9.19 1.98
CA THR A 22 -1.38 8.29 2.72
C THR A 22 -1.17 6.97 1.97
N LEU A 23 -2.26 6.29 1.63
CA LEU A 23 -2.23 5.01 0.94
C LEU A 23 -1.55 5.11 -0.44
N ARG A 24 -1.79 6.20 -1.19
CA ARG A 24 -1.10 6.44 -2.47
C ARG A 24 0.40 6.68 -2.29
N ALA A 25 0.82 7.40 -1.25
CA ALA A 25 2.23 7.60 -0.94
C ALA A 25 2.92 6.28 -0.58
N CYS A 26 2.30 5.48 0.29
CA CYS A 26 2.80 4.15 0.67
C CYS A 26 2.89 3.20 -0.53
N THR A 27 1.83 3.12 -1.36
CA THR A 27 1.84 2.31 -2.57
C THR A 27 2.98 2.69 -3.51
N ARG A 28 3.19 3.99 -3.77
CA ARG A 28 4.31 4.45 -4.61
C ARG A 28 5.67 4.05 -4.03
N ALA A 29 5.86 4.19 -2.72
CA ALA A 29 7.10 3.81 -2.07
C ALA A 29 7.37 2.30 -2.16
N LEU A 30 6.35 1.46 -1.98
CA LEU A 30 6.48 0.00 -2.10
C LEU A 30 6.77 -0.46 -3.53
N LEU A 31 6.10 0.14 -4.52
CA LEU A 31 6.37 -0.13 -5.93
C LEU A 31 7.78 0.31 -6.33
N ALA A 32 8.23 1.49 -5.88
CA ALA A 32 9.60 1.96 -6.10
C ALA A 32 10.65 1.06 -5.43
N ALA A 33 10.28 0.40 -4.32
CA ALA A 33 11.09 -0.61 -3.66
C ALA A 33 11.03 -2.01 -4.32
N GLY A 34 10.33 -2.15 -5.46
CA GLY A 34 10.32 -3.35 -6.28
C GLY A 34 9.19 -4.35 -5.99
N ALA A 35 8.12 -3.94 -5.29
CA ALA A 35 6.94 -4.79 -5.15
C ALA A 35 6.34 -5.13 -6.53
N ALA A 36 5.93 -6.40 -6.72
CA ALA A 36 5.26 -6.84 -7.95
C ALA A 36 3.84 -6.28 -8.08
N GLY A 37 3.21 -5.96 -6.95
CA GLY A 37 1.91 -5.33 -6.88
C GLY A 37 1.57 -4.92 -5.46
N VAL A 38 0.70 -3.92 -5.32
CA VAL A 38 0.22 -3.44 -4.02
C VAL A 38 -1.29 -3.28 -4.09
N SER A 39 -2.01 -4.03 -3.26
CA SER A 39 -3.44 -3.83 -3.01
C SER A 39 -3.65 -3.14 -1.67
N VAL A 40 -4.81 -2.53 -1.50
CA VAL A 40 -5.16 -1.78 -0.29
C VAL A 40 -6.45 -2.34 0.28
N LEU A 41 -6.48 -2.58 1.58
CA LEU A 41 -7.65 -2.98 2.34
C LEU A 41 -7.85 -2.02 3.51
N THR A 42 -9.05 -1.44 3.61
CA THR A 42 -9.42 -0.56 4.72
C THR A 42 -10.73 -1.02 5.35
N LEU A 43 -10.86 -0.89 6.67
CA LEU A 43 -12.09 -1.27 7.38
C LEU A 43 -13.24 -0.30 7.07
N ALA A 44 -12.95 0.99 6.95
CA ALA A 44 -13.94 2.01 6.65
C ALA A 44 -13.45 2.97 5.56
N LYS A 45 -14.40 3.70 4.95
CA LYS A 45 -14.09 4.85 4.09
C LYS A 45 -14.91 6.05 4.52
N ARG A 46 -14.32 7.23 4.46
CA ARG A 46 -15.08 8.48 4.56
C ARG A 46 -15.73 8.73 3.20
N VAL A 47 -17.06 8.70 3.19
CA VAL A 47 -17.89 9.21 2.08
C VAL A 47 -17.94 10.73 2.10
#